data_AF-A0A5C8P1X1-F1
#
_entry.id   AF-A0A5C8P1X1-F1
#
_cell.length_a   1.000
_cell.length_b   1.000
_cell.length_c   1.000
_cell.angle_alpha   90.00
_cell.angle_beta   90.00
_cell.angle_gamma   90.00
#
_symmetry.space_group_name_H-M   'P 1'
#
loop_
_entity.id
_entity.type
_entity.pdbx_description
1 polymer ?
#
loop_
_entity_poly.entity_id
_entity_poly.type
_entity_poly.pdbx_seq_one_letter_code
_entity_poly.pdbx_strand_id
1 'polypeptide(L)'
;MACGLLTSETAVVLTPDDLVALTAKVRCSAQRRVLEALGIPHKVRPDGSLVVLRVAVEVALGHVGSLAPARRPQLRLPEVLPRKKAL
;
A
#
# COMPACT_ATOMS: atom_id res chain seq x y z
N MET A 1 6.79 -34.21 5.12
CA MET A 1 7.43 -33.18 4.27
C MET A 1 6.68 -33.10 2.95
N ALA A 2 5.69 -32.21 2.88
CA ALA A 2 5.02 -31.72 1.66
C ALA A 2 3.80 -30.91 2.13
N CYS A 3 3.94 -29.59 2.23
CA CYS A 3 2.83 -28.68 2.46
C CYS A 3 3.34 -27.28 2.12
N GLY A 4 2.89 -26.57 1.10
CA GLY A 4 2.00 -26.85 -0.01
C GLY A 4 2.23 -25.67 -0.95
N LEU A 5 2.48 -25.93 -2.22
CA LEU A 5 2.52 -24.89 -3.26
C LEU A 5 1.07 -24.44 -3.50
N LEU A 6 0.57 -23.56 -2.64
CA LEU A 6 -0.52 -22.66 -3.00
C LEU A 6 0.13 -21.29 -3.13
N THR A 7 0.72 -21.05 -4.30
CA THR A 7 1.15 -19.70 -4.66
C THR A 7 -0.08 -18.81 -4.56
N SER A 8 -0.01 -17.78 -3.72
CA SER A 8 -1.05 -16.78 -3.51
C SER A 8 -1.17 -15.83 -4.72
N GLU A 9 -1.08 -16.41 -5.93
CA GLU A 9 -0.65 -15.81 -7.19
C GLU A 9 -1.64 -14.80 -7.79
N THR A 10 -2.86 -14.70 -7.23
CA THR A 10 -3.92 -13.82 -7.75
C THR A 10 -4.56 -12.90 -6.71
N ALA A 11 -4.19 -13.02 -5.43
CA ALA A 11 -4.75 -12.15 -4.40
C ALA A 11 -4.09 -10.76 -4.43
N VAL A 12 -4.92 -9.73 -4.68
CA VAL A 12 -4.51 -8.31 -4.68
C VAL A 12 -4.03 -7.86 -3.29
N VAL A 13 -4.63 -8.41 -2.23
CA VAL A 13 -4.32 -8.14 -0.83
C VAL A 13 -3.65 -9.38 -0.23
N LEU A 14 -2.60 -9.18 0.56
CA LEU A 14 -1.91 -10.24 1.27
C LEU A 14 -2.80 -10.88 2.35
N THR A 15 -2.72 -12.20 2.44
CA THR A 15 -3.40 -12.98 3.48
C THR A 15 -2.64 -12.90 4.81
N PRO A 16 -3.25 -13.29 5.95
CA PRO A 16 -2.54 -13.37 7.22
C PRO A 16 -1.28 -14.24 7.16
N ASP A 17 -1.32 -15.36 6.44
CA ASP A 17 -0.17 -16.26 6.29
C ASP A 17 0.94 -15.61 5.46
N ASP A 18 0.59 -14.88 4.39
CA ASP A 18 1.58 -14.09 3.62
C ASP A 18 2.24 -13.03 4.51
N LEU A 19 1.48 -12.38 5.42
CA LEU A 19 2.04 -11.40 6.36
C LEU A 19 2.98 -12.05 7.38
N VAL A 20 2.68 -13.25 7.87
CA VAL A 20 3.58 -14.01 8.74
C VAL A 20 4.85 -14.38 7.97
N ALA A 21 4.73 -14.86 6.73
CA ALA A 21 5.87 -15.20 5.89
C ALA A 21 6.76 -13.98 5.59
N LEU A 22 6.16 -12.82 5.30
CA LEU A 22 6.88 -11.58 5.00
C LEU A 22 7.58 -10.97 6.22
N THR A 23 6.92 -10.99 7.38
CA THR A 23 7.39 -10.27 8.58
C THR A 23 8.09 -11.15 9.61
N ALA A 24 7.96 -12.48 9.50
CA ALA A 24 8.35 -13.46 10.52
C ALA A 24 7.73 -13.19 11.91
N LYS A 25 6.58 -12.51 11.96
CA LYS A 25 5.84 -12.17 13.19
C LYS A 25 4.39 -12.60 13.10
N VAL A 26 3.81 -12.95 14.25
CA VAL A 26 2.38 -13.36 14.36
C VAL A 26 1.50 -12.22 14.89
N ARG A 27 1.99 -11.39 15.82
CA ARG A 27 1.19 -10.30 16.40
C ARG A 27 1.09 -9.11 15.44
N CYS A 28 -0.12 -8.62 15.18
CA CYS A 28 -0.38 -7.48 14.27
C CYS A 28 0.47 -6.24 14.58
N SER A 29 0.66 -5.90 15.86
CA SER A 29 1.49 -4.76 16.26
C SER A 29 2.98 -4.94 15.93
N ALA A 30 3.48 -6.17 16.01
CA ALA A 30 4.86 -6.49 15.64
C ALA A 30 5.03 -6.53 14.12
N GLN A 31 4.07 -7.11 13.41
CA GLN A 31 4.03 -7.09 11.94
C GLN A 31 4.05 -5.65 11.41
N ARG A 32 3.24 -4.76 11.99
CA ARG A 32 3.21 -3.33 11.63
C ARG A 32 4.58 -2.69 11.71
N ARG A 33 5.29 -2.86 12.83
CA ARG A 33 6.63 -2.29 13.03
C ARG A 33 7.62 -2.76 11.98
N VAL A 34 7.53 -4.02 11.56
CA VAL A 34 8.35 -4.57 10.47
C VAL A 34 7.98 -3.90 9.14
N LEU A 35 6.70 -3.78 8.82
CA LEU A 35 6.24 -3.11 7.59
C LEU A 35 6.67 -1.64 7.54
N GLU A 36 6.60 -0.93 8.67
CA GLU A 36 7.10 0.45 8.81
C GLU A 36 8.62 0.52 8.58
N ALA A 37 9.38 -0.39 9.19
CA ALA A 37 10.84 -0.45 9.02
C ALA A 37 11.25 -0.78 7.58
N LEU A 38 10.46 -1.59 6.87
CA LEU A 38 10.66 -1.93 5.46
C LEU A 38 10.13 -0.85 4.51
N GLY A 39 9.49 0.21 5.01
CA GLY A 39 8.88 1.25 4.18
C GLY A 39 7.71 0.76 3.34
N ILE A 40 7.07 -0.35 3.72
CA ILE A 40 5.96 -0.95 2.98
C ILE A 40 4.64 -0.23 3.36
N PRO A 41 3.94 0.37 2.39
CA PRO A 41 2.64 0.99 2.63
C PRO A 41 1.60 -0.04 3.11
N HIS A 42 0.91 0.27 4.20
CA HIS A 42 -0.11 -0.60 4.76
C HIS A 42 -1.26 0.23 5.37
N LYS A 43 -2.42 -0.41 5.54
CA LYS A 43 -3.57 0.15 6.23
C LYS A 43 -3.96 -0.75 7.40
N VAL A 44 -4.64 -0.17 8.37
CA VAL A 44 -5.12 -0.84 9.58
C VAL A 44 -6.63 -0.83 9.50
N ARG A 45 -7.25 -2.00 9.58
CA ARG A 45 -8.71 -2.11 9.68
C ARG A 45 -9.17 -1.69 11.08
N PRO A 46 -10.46 -1.35 11.26
CA PRO A 46 -11.02 -1.06 12.58
C PRO A 46 -10.86 -2.20 13.60
N ASP A 47 -10.77 -3.45 13.12
CA ASP A 47 -10.53 -4.65 13.93
C ASP A 47 -9.05 -4.81 14.38
N GLY A 48 -8.15 -3.95 13.91
CA GLY A 48 -6.71 -4.01 14.21
C GLY A 48 -5.88 -4.90 13.29
N SER A 49 -6.50 -5.60 12.33
CA SER A 49 -5.79 -6.37 11.31
C SER A 49 -5.14 -5.45 10.26
N LEU A 50 -4.11 -5.97 9.58
CA LEU A 50 -3.34 -5.23 8.59
C LEU A 50 -3.82 -5.57 7.18
N VAL A 51 -3.93 -4.55 6.33
CA VAL A 51 -4.22 -4.67 4.91
C VAL A 51 -3.00 -4.18 4.15
N VAL A 52 -2.40 -5.08 3.39
CA VAL A 52 -1.23 -4.82 2.55
C VAL A 52 -1.52 -5.29 1.14
N LEU A 53 -1.27 -4.43 0.16
CA LEU A 53 -1.40 -4.79 -1.24
C LEU A 53 -0.13 -5.47 -1.73
N ARG A 54 -0.26 -6.53 -2.53
CA ARG A 54 0.89 -7.26 -3.08
C ARG A 54 1.81 -6.33 -3.89
N VAL A 55 1.23 -5.50 -4.77
CA VAL A 55 1.96 -4.51 -5.57
C VAL A 55 2.73 -3.51 -4.70
N ALA A 56 2.19 -3.13 -3.53
CA ALA A 56 2.88 -2.20 -2.65
C ALA A 56 4.17 -2.80 -2.06
N VAL A 57 4.17 -4.11 -1.81
CA VAL A 57 5.37 -4.85 -1.38
C VAL A 57 6.38 -4.93 -2.51
N GLU A 58 5.95 -5.34 -3.71
CA GLU A 58 6.81 -5.43 -4.88
C GLU A 58 7.51 -4.10 -5.21
N VAL A 59 6.78 -3.00 -5.11
CA VAL A 59 7.31 -1.65 -5.35
C VAL A 59 8.28 -1.23 -4.24
N ALA A 60 7.94 -1.47 -2.97
CA ALA A 60 8.80 -1.12 -1.84
C ALA A 60 10.12 -1.93 -1.85
N LEU A 61 10.08 -3.19 -2.31
CA LEU A 61 11.24 -4.06 -2.44
C LEU A 61 12.00 -3.88 -3.77
N GLY A 62 11.53 -2.99 -4.66
CA GLY A 62 12.20 -2.67 -5.92
C GLY A 62 12.01 -3.69 -7.05
N HIS A 63 11.04 -4.60 -6.95
CA HIS A 63 10.71 -5.58 -8.00
C HIS A 63 9.98 -4.95 -9.19
N VAL A 64 9.08 -4.00 -8.92
CA VAL A 64 8.31 -3.27 -9.94
C VAL A 64 8.67 -1.79 -9.84
N GLY A 65 8.85 -1.13 -11.00
CA GLY A 65 9.12 0.29 -11.08
C GLY A 65 8.11 1.12 -10.28
N SER A 66 8.57 2.26 -9.74
CA SER A 66 7.82 3.10 -8.81
C SER A 66 6.37 3.37 -9.28
N LEU A 67 5.39 3.14 -8.41
CA LEU A 67 4.02 3.59 -8.61
C LEU A 67 4.06 5.09 -8.83
N ALA A 68 3.55 5.54 -9.97
CA ALA A 68 3.57 6.95 -10.37
C ALA A 68 3.19 7.86 -9.18
N PRO A 69 3.93 8.95 -8.94
CA PRO A 69 3.71 9.81 -7.78
C PRO A 69 2.26 10.28 -7.74
N ALA A 70 1.72 10.42 -6.53
CA ALA A 70 0.36 10.90 -6.32
C ALA A 70 0.12 12.16 -7.16
N ARG A 71 -0.77 12.06 -8.15
CA ARG A 71 -1.12 13.19 -9.01
C ARG A 71 -1.61 14.31 -8.10
N ARG A 72 -0.90 15.44 -8.11
CA ARG A 72 -1.39 16.64 -7.43
C ARG A 72 -2.79 16.95 -7.97
N PRO A 73 -3.78 17.24 -7.11
CA PRO A 73 -5.08 17.66 -7.58
C PRO A 73 -4.88 18.90 -8.46
N GLN A 74 -5.16 18.77 -9.76
CA GLN A 74 -5.08 19.89 -10.68
C GLN A 74 -6.35 20.72 -10.54
N LEU A 75 -6.21 21.98 -10.12
CA LEU A 75 -7.29 22.94 -10.16
C LEU A 75 -7.69 23.15 -11.63
N ARG A 76 -8.90 22.73 -11.99
CA ARG A 76 -9.49 23.09 -13.29
C ARG A 76 -9.87 24.56 -13.22
N LEU A 77 -8.99 25.43 -13.70
CA LEU A 77 -9.30 26.85 -13.87
C LEU A 77 -10.21 27.01 -15.10
N PRO A 78 -11.32 27.75 -15.01
CA PRO A 78 -12.05 28.18 -16.20
C PRO A 78 -11.14 29.07 -17.05
N GLU A 79 -11.25 28.95 -18.37
CA GLU A 79 -10.41 29.65 -19.36
C GLU A 79 -10.47 31.18 -19.22
N VAL A 80 -11.52 31.70 -18.60
CA VAL A 80 -11.73 33.12 -18.35
C VAL A 80 -11.75 33.38 -16.84
N LEU A 81 -10.70 34.00 -16.31
CA LEU A 81 -10.74 34.59 -14.98
C LEU A 81 -11.66 35.81 -15.00
N PRO A 82 -12.64 35.93 -14.09
CA PRO A 82 -13.46 37.14 -14.01
C PRO A 82 -12.54 38.32 -13.69
N ARG A 83 -12.53 39.33 -14.58
CA ARG A 83 -11.83 40.59 -14.31
C ARG A 83 -12.38 41.17 -13.02
N LYS A 84 -11.52 41.37 -12.02
CA LYS A 84 -11.89 42.07 -10.79
C LYS A 84 -12.50 43.42 -11.17
N LYS A 85 -13.77 43.64 -10.83
CA LYS A 85 -14.35 44.98 -10.91
C LYS A 85 -13.68 45.81 -9.82
N ALA A 86 -12.91 46.81 -10.23
CA ALA A 86 -12.41 47.82 -9.32
C ALA A 86 -13.62 48.62 -8.80
N LEU A 87 -13.66 48.77 -7.47
CA LEU A 87 -14.57 49.68 -6.76
C LEU A 87 -14.12 51.13 -6.99
#